data_AF-A0A949EJC4-F1
#
_entry.id   AF-A0A949EJC4-F1
#
_cell.length_a   1.000
_cell.length_b   1.000
_cell.length_c   1.000
_cell.angle_alpha   90.00
_cell.angle_beta   90.00
_cell.angle_gamma   90.00
#
_symmetry.space_group_name_H-M   'P 1'
#
loop_
_entity.id
_entity.type
_entity.pdbx_description
1 polymer ?
#
loop_
_entity_poly.entity_id
_entity_poly.type
_entity_poly.pdbx_seq_one_letter_code
_entity_poly.pdbx_strand_id
1 'polypeptide(L)'
;MLKINKSFLFLIPILAVLLTTATLYSADDFVSSKVKDISDRSYEPAVIQLLDNAKNSIVISMYSISSRTKAKNPVKLLLNDLFEARERGVSVTLYLNTRLSDNAESKVPYAESPVFKELADAGCTIH
;
A
#
# COMPACT_ATOMS: atom_id res chain seq x y z
N MET A 1 -54.09 -15.21 20.17
CA MET A 1 -54.15 -15.51 18.72
C MET A 1 -53.87 -14.22 17.96
N LEU A 2 -52.69 -14.08 17.36
CA LEU A 2 -52.29 -12.86 16.64
C LEU A 2 -52.80 -12.93 15.19
N LYS A 3 -53.61 -11.94 14.76
CA LYS A 3 -54.21 -11.89 13.43
C LYS A 3 -53.20 -11.28 12.45
N ILE A 4 -52.47 -12.13 11.74
CA ILE A 4 -51.46 -11.68 10.76
C ILE A 4 -52.18 -11.06 9.56
N ASN A 5 -52.01 -9.76 9.37
CA ASN A 5 -52.58 -9.00 8.25
C ASN A 5 -51.83 -9.34 6.95
N LYS A 6 -52.56 -9.85 5.95
CA LYS A 6 -52.04 -10.27 4.64
C LYS A 6 -51.35 -9.15 3.83
N SER A 7 -51.50 -7.89 4.24
CA SER A 7 -50.84 -6.73 3.63
C SER A 7 -49.31 -6.75 3.78
N PHE A 8 -48.78 -7.37 4.85
CA PHE A 8 -47.34 -7.47 5.08
C PHE A 8 -46.62 -8.42 4.11
N LEU A 9 -47.33 -9.36 3.47
CA LEU A 9 -46.73 -10.28 2.49
C LEU A 9 -46.25 -9.55 1.22
N PHE A 10 -46.83 -8.40 0.88
CA PHE A 10 -46.43 -7.60 -0.27
C PHE A 10 -45.24 -6.67 -0.01
N LEU A 11 -44.91 -6.39 1.26
CA LEU A 11 -43.77 -5.55 1.64
C LEU A 11 -42.42 -6.29 1.56
N ILE A 12 -42.44 -7.61 1.76
CA ILE A 12 -41.25 -8.47 1.74
C ILE A 12 -40.53 -8.46 0.38
N PRO A 13 -41.21 -8.63 -0.78
CA PRO A 13 -40.53 -8.58 -2.07
C PRO A 13 -39.99 -7.19 -2.41
N ILE A 14 -40.68 -6.12 -2.01
CA ILE A 14 -40.23 -4.74 -2.23
C ILE A 14 -38.95 -4.46 -1.43
N LEU A 15 -38.89 -4.90 -0.18
CA LEU A 15 -37.71 -4.76 0.67
C LEU A 15 -36.52 -5.59 0.14
N ALA A 16 -36.78 -6.79 -0.40
CA ALA A 16 -35.75 -7.62 -1.02
C ALA A 16 -35.16 -6.98 -2.30
N VAL A 17 -35.98 -6.31 -3.10
CA VAL A 17 -35.53 -5.56 -4.31
C VAL A 17 -34.72 -4.31 -3.92
N LEU A 18 -35.09 -3.62 -2.84
CA LEU A 18 -34.32 -2.48 -2.33
C LEU A 18 -32.96 -2.90 -1.72
N LEU A 19 -32.88 -4.03 -1.01
CA LEU A 19 -31.61 -4.51 -0.45
C LEU A 19 -30.63 -5.01 -1.53
N THR A 20 -31.14 -5.52 -2.66
CA THR A 20 -30.30 -6.03 -3.76
C THR A 20 -29.74 -4.93 -4.66
N THR A 21 -30.37 -3.75 -4.69
CA THR A 21 -29.88 -2.59 -5.45
C THR A 21 -28.94 -1.69 -4.66
N ALA A 22 -28.95 -1.76 -3.33
CA ALA A 22 -28.11 -0.94 -2.46
C ALA A 22 -26.64 -1.41 -2.34
N THR A 23 -26.27 -2.56 -2.89
CA THR A 23 -24.94 -3.17 -2.68
C THR A 23 -23.89 -2.85 -3.76
N LEU A 24 -24.17 -1.98 -4.75
CA LEU A 24 -23.27 -1.79 -5.89
C LEU A 24 -22.82 -0.35 -6.20
N TYR A 25 -23.11 0.62 -5.34
CA TYR A 25 -22.43 1.92 -5.42
C TYR A 25 -21.24 1.94 -4.46
N SER A 26 -20.16 1.23 -4.84
CA SER A 26 -18.84 1.54 -4.28
C SER A 26 -18.33 2.78 -5.01
N ALA A 27 -18.03 3.85 -4.29
CA ALA A 27 -17.48 5.10 -4.83
C ALA A 27 -16.03 4.96 -5.37
N ASP A 28 -15.59 3.73 -5.66
CA ASP A 28 -14.32 3.38 -6.27
C ASP A 28 -14.51 3.08 -7.77
N ASP A 29 -15.21 3.96 -8.49
CA ASP A 29 -15.29 3.89 -9.95
C ASP A 29 -13.91 4.24 -10.53
N PHE A 30 -13.07 3.20 -10.64
CA PHE A 30 -11.85 3.25 -11.43
C PHE A 30 -12.24 3.60 -12.87
N VAL A 31 -11.71 4.73 -13.38
CA VAL A 31 -11.78 5.06 -14.81
C VAL A 31 -11.15 3.91 -15.61
N SER A 32 -11.44 3.78 -16.91
CA SER A 32 -10.94 2.69 -17.79
C SER A 32 -9.40 2.56 -17.85
N SER A 33 -8.65 3.48 -17.25
CA SER A 33 -7.30 3.26 -16.75
C SER A 33 -7.40 3.08 -15.23
N LYS A 34 -6.92 1.96 -14.64
CA LYS A 34 -6.89 1.65 -13.19
C LYS A 34 -6.11 2.70 -12.34
N VAL A 35 -6.45 3.95 -12.50
CA VAL A 35 -5.84 5.16 -11.97
C VAL A 35 -6.87 5.67 -11.00
N LYS A 36 -6.55 5.55 -9.72
CA LYS A 36 -7.31 6.15 -8.63
C LYS A 36 -6.66 7.49 -8.34
N ASP A 37 -7.46 8.55 -8.36
CA ASP A 37 -6.99 9.84 -7.85
C ASP A 37 -6.72 9.70 -6.34
N ILE A 38 -5.56 10.18 -5.93
CA ILE A 38 -5.14 10.21 -4.53
C ILE A 38 -4.86 11.68 -4.23
N SER A 39 -5.94 12.43 -4.02
CA SER A 39 -5.87 13.82 -3.60
C SER A 39 -5.55 13.92 -2.10
N ASP A 40 -5.13 15.11 -1.67
CA ASP A 40 -4.87 15.42 -0.26
C ASP A 40 -3.74 14.58 0.39
N ARG A 41 -3.68 14.62 1.73
CA ARG A 41 -2.71 13.84 2.53
C ARG A 41 -3.09 12.35 2.63
N SER A 42 -3.85 11.82 1.67
CA SER A 42 -4.31 10.42 1.63
C SER A 42 -3.29 9.46 0.98
N TYR A 43 -2.13 9.99 0.56
CA TYR A 43 -1.06 9.23 -0.07
C TYR A 43 -0.54 8.07 0.80
N GLU A 44 -0.41 8.27 2.10
CA GLU A 44 0.17 7.26 2.99
C GLU A 44 -0.73 6.01 3.08
N PRO A 45 -2.03 6.12 3.42
CA PRO A 45 -2.94 4.97 3.36
C PRO A 45 -3.00 4.28 1.99
N ALA A 46 -2.99 5.05 0.90
CA ALA A 46 -3.07 4.49 -0.44
C ALA A 46 -1.81 3.70 -0.81
N VAL A 47 -0.62 4.21 -0.47
CA VAL A 47 0.65 3.51 -0.68
C VAL A 47 0.70 2.22 0.13
N ILE A 48 0.34 2.26 1.41
CA ILE A 48 0.29 1.06 2.27
C ILE A 48 -0.62 0.00 1.63
N GLN A 49 -1.83 0.38 1.23
CA GLN A 49 -2.76 -0.56 0.60
C GLN A 49 -2.20 -1.15 -0.71
N LEU A 50 -1.48 -0.37 -1.50
CA LEU A 50 -0.85 -0.85 -2.74
C LEU A 50 0.27 -1.86 -2.46
N LEU A 51 1.11 -1.60 -1.45
CA LEU A 51 2.19 -2.50 -1.04
C LEU A 51 1.61 -3.82 -0.48
N ASP A 52 0.61 -3.72 0.40
CA ASP A 52 -0.08 -4.86 1.00
C ASP A 52 -0.76 -5.75 -0.04
N ASN A 53 -1.27 -5.18 -1.12
CA ASN A 53 -1.98 -5.95 -2.14
C ASN A 53 -1.13 -6.35 -3.34
N ALA A 54 0.13 -5.90 -3.42
CA ALA A 54 1.04 -6.28 -4.49
C ALA A 54 1.21 -7.81 -4.55
N LYS A 55 1.06 -8.39 -5.75
CA LYS A 55 1.13 -9.85 -5.95
C LYS A 55 2.38 -10.31 -6.70
N ASN A 56 2.84 -9.49 -7.65
CA ASN A 56 3.90 -9.90 -8.57
C ASN A 56 5.17 -9.05 -8.39
N SER A 57 5.01 -7.73 -8.36
CA SER A 57 6.15 -6.82 -8.28
C SER A 57 5.81 -5.47 -7.63
N ILE A 58 6.81 -4.89 -6.99
CA ILE A 58 6.87 -3.49 -6.55
C ILE A 58 8.10 -2.86 -7.20
N VAL A 59 7.91 -1.74 -7.87
CA VAL A 59 8.99 -0.92 -8.41
C VAL A 59 8.86 0.46 -7.80
N ILE A 60 9.88 0.90 -7.08
CA ILE A 60 9.87 2.17 -6.35
C ILE A 60 11.16 2.94 -6.59
N SER A 61 11.05 4.25 -6.76
CA SER A 61 12.21 5.14 -6.74
C SER A 61 12.20 5.94 -5.46
N MET A 62 13.35 6.01 -4.79
CA MET A 62 13.51 6.75 -3.55
C MET A 62 14.71 7.68 -3.65
N TYR A 63 14.51 8.92 -3.21
CA TYR A 63 15.55 9.94 -3.23
C TYR A 63 16.65 9.65 -2.22
N SER A 64 16.30 9.30 -0.99
CA SER A 64 17.26 8.84 0.02
C SER A 64 16.55 8.01 1.07
N ILE A 65 17.31 7.14 1.73
CA ILE A 65 16.82 6.34 2.85
C ILE A 65 17.70 6.67 4.05
N SER A 66 17.10 7.26 5.07
CA SER A 66 17.78 7.51 6.34
C SER A 66 17.01 6.84 7.47
N SER A 67 17.60 5.79 8.05
CA SER A 67 17.06 5.18 9.27
C SER A 67 17.54 5.98 10.48
N ARG A 68 16.85 7.08 10.81
CA ARG A 68 17.06 7.76 12.10
C ARG A 68 16.38 6.96 13.22
N THR A 69 17.03 6.91 14.37
CA THR A 69 16.64 6.21 15.61
C THR A 69 15.47 6.87 16.38
N LYS A 70 14.54 7.54 15.71
CA LYS A 70 13.32 8.02 16.39
C LYS A 70 12.28 6.89 16.44
N ALA A 71 11.57 6.80 17.57
CA ALA A 71 10.62 5.72 17.89
C ALA A 71 9.49 5.51 16.87
N LYS A 72 9.21 6.50 16.02
CA LYS A 72 8.25 6.39 14.90
C LYS A 72 8.88 6.96 13.64
N ASN A 73 9.56 6.10 12.88
CA ASN A 73 10.19 6.48 11.62
C ASN A 73 9.37 5.88 10.45
N PRO A 74 8.64 6.70 9.67
CA PRO A 74 7.82 6.21 8.56
C PRO A 74 8.65 5.51 7.48
N VAL A 75 9.93 5.87 7.32
CA VAL A 75 10.86 5.17 6.42
C VAL A 75 11.08 3.74 6.88
N LYS A 76 11.15 3.49 8.20
CA LYS A 76 11.29 2.14 8.73
C LYS A 76 10.05 1.29 8.47
N LEU A 77 8.86 1.88 8.56
CA LEU A 77 7.61 1.19 8.24
C LEU A 77 7.59 0.80 6.75
N LEU A 78 7.89 1.75 5.86
CA LEU A 78 8.00 1.47 4.43
C LEU A 78 9.00 0.36 4.12
N LEU A 79 10.18 0.36 4.76
CA LEU A 79 11.17 -0.70 4.58
C LEU A 79 10.64 -2.06 5.03
N ASN A 80 9.96 -2.12 6.18
CA ASN A 80 9.33 -3.34 6.67
C ASN A 80 8.28 -3.87 5.68
N ASP A 81 7.45 -3.00 5.11
CA ASP A 81 6.44 -3.40 4.13
C ASP A 81 7.08 -3.99 2.86
N LEU A 82 8.24 -3.46 2.45
CA LEU A 82 9.02 -4.01 1.34
C LEU A 82 9.65 -5.36 1.69
N PHE A 83 10.16 -5.53 2.92
CA PHE A 83 10.66 -6.83 3.39
C PHE A 83 9.55 -7.87 3.45
N GLU A 84 8.39 -7.52 4.00
CA GLU A 84 7.22 -8.41 4.02
C GLU A 84 6.78 -8.79 2.59
N ALA A 85 6.79 -7.84 1.66
CA ALA A 85 6.53 -8.15 0.26
C ALA A 85 7.51 -9.18 -0.32
N ARG A 86 8.81 -9.07 0.01
CA ARG A 86 9.82 -10.08 -0.37
C ARG A 86 9.52 -11.44 0.25
N GLU A 87 9.16 -11.50 1.52
CA GLU A 87 8.79 -12.74 2.22
C GLU A 87 7.56 -13.42 1.56
N ARG A 88 6.62 -12.63 1.04
CA ARG A 88 5.47 -13.12 0.26
C ARG A 88 5.81 -13.56 -1.17
N GLY A 89 7.07 -13.43 -1.59
CA GLY A 89 7.54 -13.79 -2.94
C GLY A 89 7.34 -12.71 -4.00
N VAL A 90 6.96 -11.49 -3.61
CA VAL A 90 6.80 -10.35 -4.53
C VAL A 90 8.19 -9.85 -4.96
N SER A 91 8.40 -9.61 -6.26
CA SER A 91 9.63 -8.99 -6.76
C SER A 91 9.72 -7.53 -6.32
N VAL A 92 10.83 -7.08 -5.73
CA VAL A 92 11.00 -5.67 -5.34
C VAL A 92 12.23 -5.09 -6.03
N THR A 93 12.02 -4.00 -6.75
CA THR A 93 13.08 -3.21 -7.42
C THR A 93 13.09 -1.78 -6.88
N LEU A 94 14.25 -1.33 -6.42
CA LEU A 94 14.47 0.02 -5.90
C LEU A 94 15.43 0.78 -6.80
N TYR A 95 15.03 1.98 -7.21
CA TYR A 95 15.92 2.96 -7.85
C TYR A 95 16.32 4.00 -6.80
N LEU A 96 17.56 3.90 -6.30
CA LEU A 96 18.05 4.75 -5.22
C LEU A 96 19.01 5.80 -5.77
N ASN A 97 18.84 7.05 -5.34
CA ASN A 97 19.82 8.07 -5.67
C ASN A 97 21.08 7.90 -4.79
N THR A 98 22.06 7.17 -5.31
CA THR A 98 23.32 6.87 -4.62
C THR A 98 24.28 8.06 -4.56
N ARG A 99 24.05 9.13 -5.34
CA ARG A 99 24.91 10.32 -5.39
C ARG A 99 24.78 11.23 -4.17
N LEU A 100 23.76 11.02 -3.34
CA LEU A 100 23.41 11.92 -2.23
C LEU A 100 23.71 11.35 -0.85
N SER A 101 24.43 10.22 -0.80
CA SER A 101 24.99 9.70 0.45
C SER A 101 26.11 10.58 1.01
N ASP A 102 26.43 11.68 0.32
CA ASP A 102 27.24 12.79 0.82
C ASP A 102 26.48 13.59 1.88
N ASN A 103 26.03 12.92 2.95
CA ASN A 103 26.04 13.61 4.22
C ASN A 103 27.51 13.98 4.47
N ALA A 104 27.80 15.27 4.56
CA ALA A 104 29.13 15.83 4.75
C ALA A 104 29.91 15.30 5.98
N GLU A 105 29.34 14.35 6.74
CA GLU A 105 29.90 13.73 7.94
C GLU A 105 30.21 12.22 7.78
N SER A 106 29.64 11.51 6.81
CA SER A 106 29.89 10.07 6.60
C SER A 106 30.41 9.82 5.19
N LYS A 107 31.74 9.71 5.04
CA LYS A 107 32.46 9.41 3.79
C LYS A 107 32.22 7.98 3.24
N VAL A 108 31.13 7.34 3.62
CA VAL A 108 30.85 5.94 3.34
C VAL A 108 29.82 5.88 2.20
N PRO A 109 30.13 5.20 1.08
CA PRO A 109 29.17 5.00 0.00
C PRO A 109 27.86 4.38 0.50
N TYR A 110 26.71 4.79 -0.06
CA TYR A 110 25.39 4.24 0.35
C TYR A 110 25.32 2.72 0.23
N ALA A 111 26.02 2.14 -0.74
CA ALA A 111 26.14 0.70 -0.96
C ALA A 111 26.71 -0.05 0.26
N GLU A 112 27.44 0.64 1.14
CA GLU A 112 28.01 0.09 2.36
C GLU A 112 27.12 0.31 3.59
N SER A 113 26.01 1.05 3.44
CA SER A 113 25.08 1.32 4.53
C SER A 113 24.39 0.02 5.01
N PRO A 114 24.10 -0.09 6.32
CA PRO A 114 23.37 -1.26 6.85
C PRO A 114 22.04 -1.50 6.14
N VAL A 115 21.31 -0.43 5.81
CA VAL A 115 20.02 -0.53 5.14
C VAL A 115 20.14 -1.08 3.71
N PHE A 116 21.19 -0.70 2.99
CA PHE A 116 21.44 -1.28 1.66
C PHE A 116 21.68 -2.79 1.76
N LYS A 117 22.46 -3.23 2.75
CA LYS A 117 22.72 -4.66 2.98
C LYS A 117 21.44 -5.40 3.34
N GLU A 118 20.64 -4.88 4.26
CA GLU A 118 19.35 -5.48 4.64
C GLU A 118 18.42 -5.65 3.42
N LEU A 119 18.33 -4.65 2.55
CA LEU A 119 17.56 -4.73 1.30
C LEU A 119 18.12 -5.77 0.33
N ALA A 120 19.44 -5.80 0.14
CA ALA A 120 20.08 -6.78 -0.74
C ALA A 120 19.91 -8.22 -0.22
N ASP A 121 20.07 -8.42 1.10
CA ASP A 121 19.94 -9.72 1.76
C ASP A 121 18.49 -10.23 1.73
N ALA A 122 17.49 -9.34 1.78
CA ALA A 122 16.08 -9.65 1.53
C ALA A 122 15.77 -9.99 0.05
N GLY A 123 16.76 -9.91 -0.84
CA GLY A 123 16.64 -10.21 -2.26
C GLY A 123 15.98 -9.10 -3.07
N CYS A 124 15.99 -7.86 -2.60
CA CYS A 124 15.58 -6.71 -3.40
C CYS A 124 16.63 -6.42 -4.49
N THR A 125 16.18 -6.03 -5.68
CA THR A 125 17.06 -5.50 -6.74
C THR A 125 17.23 -4.00 -6.54
N ILE A 126 18.47 -3.52 -6.50
CA ILE A 126 18.77 -2.10 -6.25
C ILE A 126 19.57 -1.54 -7.42
N HIS A 127 19.14 -0.40 -7.95
CA HIS A 127 19.78 0.38 -9.01
C HIS A 127 20.22 1.75 -8.51
#